data_AF-A0A3A5VAP5-F1
#
_entry.id   AF-A0A3A5VAP5-F1
#
_cell.length_a   1.000
_cell.length_b   1.000
_cell.length_c   1.000
_cell.angle_alpha   90.00
_cell.angle_beta   90.00
_cell.angle_gamma   90.00
#
_symmetry.space_group_name_H-M   'P 1'
#
loop_
_entity.id
_entity.type
_entity.pdbx_description
1 polymer ?
#
loop_
_entity_poly.entity_id
_entity_poly.type
_entity_poly.pdbx_seq_one_letter_code
_entity_poly.pdbx_strand_id
1 'polypeptide(L)'
;MLRPTKPQGTLFQVHGSDELQVVSSPDRVVIKGSSFAWGDVLFFLPFVAFGLLFIGVGLGGSAVGAYEWWMAGEEHCISSDDEPLFTGDGTAHCLDYNSERTFERLEASEDRFRYSNGDVINHFRWSAEGEYIVVAEIQQDGYVNCEFYRLASTLPAAWSTEDLTYPYIWSASPSWCSDAGLGNDEEFTSTESAPFDGERLYRVFDSNYGDVYYLEFTNTTVTDRSYLVDANDGLMGVLFPLIFSGAGVFLLRAVGDFRNFQLTLNRPSNSIQWHKAFAGTRFSGWNWEDADLNTFKVKRTSEEVWYSGHHDDDSGYYETRWGDRLSVDVGGAEQALVFFIGPSLNVHQDPFLVDLAQALGIDAVVRIESEGEHKMPPVVSEDEKSKGDDTTHSFWSIDGAE
;
A
#
# COMPACT_ATOMS: atom_id res chain seq x y z
N MET A 1 10.35 26.60 5.27
CA MET A 1 9.45 26.32 6.40
C MET A 1 8.08 26.90 6.05
N LEU A 2 7.13 26.05 5.64
CA LEU A 2 5.78 26.49 5.26
C LEU A 2 4.95 26.61 6.54
N ARG A 3 4.56 27.82 6.92
CA ARG A 3 3.50 28.03 7.91
C ARG A 3 2.23 28.23 7.10
N PRO A 4 1.19 27.39 7.25
CA PRO A 4 -0.06 27.62 6.55
C PRO A 4 -0.61 29.01 6.90
N THR A 5 -1.44 29.58 6.05
CA THR A 5 -2.13 30.83 6.35
C THR A 5 -3.23 30.57 7.37
N LYS A 6 -3.50 31.55 8.25
CA LYS A 6 -4.68 31.50 9.13
C LYS A 6 -5.93 31.29 8.27
N PRO A 7 -6.88 30.43 8.68
CA PRO A 7 -8.10 30.20 7.93
C PRO A 7 -8.93 31.49 7.90
N GLN A 8 -9.42 31.85 6.72
CA GLN A 8 -10.29 33.02 6.52
C GLN A 8 -11.78 32.66 6.52
N GLY A 9 -12.11 31.37 6.40
CA GLY A 9 -13.47 30.84 6.46
C GLY A 9 -13.87 30.38 7.86
N THR A 10 -15.08 29.81 7.95
CA THR A 10 -15.60 29.19 9.18
C THR A 10 -14.65 28.11 9.70
N LEU A 11 -14.38 28.13 11.02
CA LEU A 11 -13.45 27.18 11.64
C LEU A 11 -14.04 25.77 11.79
N PHE A 12 -15.36 25.64 11.98
CA PHE A 12 -16.06 24.37 12.00
C PHE A 12 -17.55 24.49 11.65
N GLN A 13 -18.11 23.42 11.08
CA GLN A 13 -19.51 23.28 10.68
C GLN A 13 -20.19 22.24 11.59
N VAL A 14 -21.42 22.51 12.02
CA VAL A 14 -22.21 21.63 12.90
C VAL A 14 -23.65 21.56 12.41
N HIS A 15 -24.34 20.44 12.64
CA HIS A 15 -25.75 20.29 12.23
C HIS A 15 -26.73 20.90 13.23
N GLY A 16 -26.29 21.14 14.46
CA GLY A 16 -27.10 21.72 15.52
C GLY A 16 -26.25 22.40 16.58
N SER A 17 -26.87 23.29 17.35
CA SER A 17 -26.21 23.98 18.47
C SER A 17 -26.01 23.07 19.70
N ASP A 18 -26.77 21.98 19.77
CA ASP A 18 -26.65 20.90 20.76
C ASP A 18 -25.39 20.03 20.58
N GLU A 19 -24.75 20.11 19.42
CA GLU A 19 -23.42 19.53 19.17
C GLU A 19 -22.30 20.31 19.87
N LEU A 20 -22.60 21.43 20.53
CA LEU A 20 -21.62 22.28 21.20
C LEU A 20 -21.89 22.40 22.70
N GLN A 21 -20.81 22.54 23.46
CA GLN A 21 -20.85 22.86 24.89
C GLN A 21 -19.95 24.06 25.19
N VAL A 22 -20.48 24.95 26.04
CA VAL A 22 -19.75 26.10 26.58
C VAL A 22 -19.26 25.75 27.99
N VAL A 23 -17.95 25.85 28.21
CA VAL A 23 -17.34 25.70 29.53
C VAL A 23 -16.70 27.03 29.90
N SER A 24 -17.28 27.70 30.90
CA SER A 24 -16.80 28.99 31.38
C SER A 24 -15.90 28.85 32.60
N SER A 25 -14.83 29.64 32.64
CA SER A 25 -13.94 29.80 33.79
C SER A 25 -13.64 31.31 33.97
N PRO A 26 -13.03 31.75 35.08
CA PRO A 26 -12.85 33.19 35.38
C PRO A 26 -12.06 33.96 34.30
N ASP A 27 -11.12 33.29 33.64
CA ASP A 27 -10.18 33.86 32.68
C ASP A 27 -10.47 33.49 31.22
N ARG A 28 -11.26 32.45 30.97
CA ARG A 28 -11.53 31.96 29.61
C ARG A 28 -12.89 31.28 29.46
N VAL A 29 -13.41 31.32 28.24
CA VAL A 29 -14.57 30.55 27.77
C VAL A 29 -14.09 29.52 26.76
N VAL A 30 -14.50 28.27 26.91
CA VAL A 30 -14.12 27.17 26.03
C VAL A 30 -15.35 26.62 25.34
N ILE A 31 -15.34 26.61 24.01
CA ILE A 31 -16.34 25.96 23.16
C ILE A 31 -15.75 24.65 22.66
N LYS A 32 -16.43 23.55 22.88
CA LYS A 32 -16.02 22.20 22.45
C LYS A 32 -17.22 21.40 21.96
N GLY A 33 -16.97 20.39 21.13
CA GLY A 33 -18.02 19.44 20.73
C GLY A 33 -18.64 18.73 21.94
N SER A 34 -19.96 18.58 21.96
CA SER A 34 -20.69 17.69 22.87
C SER A 34 -20.32 16.22 22.56
N SER A 35 -20.50 15.33 23.54
CA SER A 35 -19.77 14.06 23.67
C SER A 35 -19.62 13.19 22.41
N PHE A 36 -18.41 12.64 22.29
CA PHE A 36 -17.96 11.51 21.47
C PHE A 36 -19.00 10.37 21.32
N ALA A 37 -19.43 10.08 20.09
CA ALA A 37 -20.34 8.99 19.80
C ALA A 37 -19.61 7.63 19.82
N TRP A 38 -20.07 6.69 20.64
CA TRP A 38 -19.51 5.32 20.68
C TRP A 38 -19.57 4.58 19.33
N GLY A 39 -20.45 5.01 18.42
CA GLY A 39 -20.55 4.49 17.06
C GLY A 39 -19.28 4.71 16.24
N ASP A 40 -18.60 5.85 16.45
CA ASP A 40 -17.35 6.15 15.75
C ASP A 40 -16.26 5.13 16.14
N VAL A 41 -16.05 4.87 17.43
CA VAL A 41 -15.05 3.88 17.89
C VAL A 41 -15.27 2.49 17.29
N LEU A 42 -16.51 2.04 17.23
CA LEU A 42 -16.84 0.72 16.68
C LEU A 42 -16.54 0.64 15.17
N PHE A 43 -16.76 1.74 14.44
CA PHE A 43 -16.46 1.82 13.01
C PHE A 43 -14.94 1.75 12.74
N PHE A 44 -14.11 2.34 13.60
CA PHE A 44 -12.66 2.40 13.38
C PHE A 44 -11.86 1.24 13.98
N LEU A 45 -12.50 0.40 14.81
CA LEU A 45 -11.89 -0.77 15.45
C LEU A 45 -11.21 -1.73 14.44
N PRO A 46 -11.80 -2.05 13.27
CA PRO A 46 -11.13 -2.85 12.25
C PRO A 46 -9.84 -2.20 11.76
N PHE A 47 -9.85 -0.91 11.49
CA PHE A 47 -8.69 -0.19 10.98
C PHE A 47 -7.56 -0.08 12.02
N VAL A 48 -7.90 0.05 13.31
CA VAL A 48 -6.92 -0.02 14.40
C VAL A 48 -6.29 -1.40 14.48
N ALA A 49 -7.10 -2.46 14.38
CA ALA A 49 -6.61 -3.84 14.36
C ALA A 49 -5.69 -4.09 13.17
N PHE A 50 -6.06 -3.63 11.97
CA PHE A 50 -5.21 -3.71 10.78
C PHE A 50 -3.90 -2.92 10.97
N GLY A 51 -3.95 -1.66 11.43
CA GLY A 51 -2.75 -0.87 11.66
C GLY A 51 -1.77 -1.51 12.65
N LEU A 52 -2.27 -2.10 13.73
CA LEU A 52 -1.46 -2.85 14.69
C LEU A 52 -0.87 -4.13 14.08
N LEU A 53 -1.61 -4.83 13.23
CA LEU A 53 -1.12 -6.01 12.51
C LEU A 53 0.04 -5.63 11.57
N PHE A 54 -0.10 -4.56 10.80
CA PHE A 54 0.97 -4.07 9.92
C PHE A 54 2.24 -3.69 10.70
N ILE A 55 2.09 -3.04 11.85
CA ILE A 55 3.22 -2.71 12.74
C ILE A 55 3.85 -3.98 13.31
N GLY A 56 3.04 -4.94 13.77
CA GLY A 56 3.53 -6.19 14.35
C GLY A 56 4.31 -7.03 13.34
N VAL A 57 3.75 -7.23 12.14
CA VAL A 57 4.40 -7.96 11.05
C VAL A 57 5.66 -7.23 10.60
N GLY A 58 5.61 -5.91 10.45
CA GLY A 58 6.76 -5.14 10.00
C GLY A 58 7.90 -5.12 11.01
N LEU A 59 7.64 -4.89 12.30
CA LEU A 59 8.67 -4.95 13.34
C LEU A 59 9.22 -6.37 13.53
N GLY A 60 8.37 -7.39 13.44
CA GLY A 60 8.79 -8.79 13.49
C GLY A 60 9.71 -9.15 12.34
N GLY A 61 9.32 -8.81 11.11
CA GLY A 61 10.14 -9.01 9.91
C GLY A 61 11.48 -8.27 9.97
N SER A 62 11.49 -7.01 10.41
CA SER A 62 12.74 -6.25 10.58
C SER A 62 13.67 -6.87 11.63
N ALA A 63 13.14 -7.47 12.70
CA ALA A 63 13.95 -8.14 13.71
C ALA A 63 14.57 -9.43 13.17
N VAL A 64 13.83 -10.20 12.38
CA VAL A 64 14.34 -11.41 11.68
C VAL A 64 15.42 -11.01 10.68
N GLY A 65 15.14 -10.06 9.77
CA GLY A 65 16.12 -9.61 8.79
C GLY A 65 17.36 -8.96 9.40
N ALA A 66 17.24 -8.28 10.55
CA ALA A 66 18.40 -7.76 11.28
C ALA A 66 19.23 -8.86 11.94
N TYR A 67 18.59 -9.93 12.40
CA TYR A 67 19.27 -11.10 12.95
C TYR A 67 20.00 -11.89 11.86
N GLU A 68 19.34 -12.14 10.73
CA GLU A 68 19.97 -12.75 9.56
C GLU A 68 21.15 -11.90 9.07
N TRP A 69 21.00 -10.57 9.04
CA TRP A 69 22.10 -9.67 8.63
C TRP A 69 23.29 -9.71 9.57
N TRP A 70 23.05 -9.81 10.88
CA TRP A 70 24.10 -9.96 11.86
C TRP A 70 24.85 -11.28 11.65
N MET A 71 24.11 -12.38 11.49
CA MET A 71 24.69 -13.73 11.38
C MET A 71 25.42 -13.95 10.06
N ALA A 72 25.06 -13.22 8.99
CA ALA A 72 25.70 -13.32 7.67
C ALA A 72 27.16 -12.87 7.68
N GLY A 73 27.57 -12.10 8.70
CA GLY A 73 28.97 -11.74 8.91
C GLY A 73 29.84 -12.87 9.47
N GLU A 74 29.23 -13.94 9.99
CA GLU A 74 29.92 -15.08 10.63
C GLU A 74 29.72 -16.40 9.85
N GLU A 75 28.53 -16.64 9.29
CA GLU A 75 28.18 -17.80 8.47
C GLU A 75 27.61 -17.34 7.12
N HIS A 76 28.14 -17.84 6.00
CA HIS A 76 27.73 -17.38 4.66
C HIS A 76 26.32 -17.86 4.28
N CYS A 77 25.85 -18.97 4.87
CA CYS A 77 24.52 -19.55 4.65
C CYS A 77 23.89 -19.86 6.01
N ILE A 78 23.00 -18.99 6.49
CA ILE A 78 22.43 -19.11 7.85
C ILE A 78 21.23 -20.06 7.86
N SER A 79 20.50 -20.13 6.74
CA SER A 79 19.26 -20.90 6.59
C SER A 79 19.46 -22.26 5.91
N SER A 80 20.69 -22.59 5.52
CA SER A 80 21.02 -23.83 4.82
C SER A 80 22.18 -24.52 5.53
N ASP A 81 21.98 -25.78 5.93
CA ASP A 81 23.04 -26.63 6.50
C ASP A 81 24.08 -27.07 5.43
N ASP A 82 23.85 -26.71 4.17
CA ASP A 82 24.67 -27.14 3.03
C ASP A 82 25.87 -26.21 2.77
N GLU A 83 26.94 -26.77 2.22
CA GLU A 83 28.16 -26.02 1.92
C GLU A 83 27.91 -24.93 0.85
N PRO A 84 28.39 -23.69 1.08
CA PRO A 84 28.28 -22.62 0.10
C PRO A 84 29.06 -22.94 -1.18
N LEU A 85 28.49 -22.57 -2.33
CA LEU A 85 29.21 -22.51 -3.59
C LEU A 85 29.97 -21.18 -3.67
N PHE A 86 31.28 -21.25 -3.87
CA PHE A 86 32.09 -20.06 -4.13
C PHE A 86 32.31 -19.88 -5.64
N THR A 87 32.00 -18.70 -6.15
CA THR A 87 32.40 -18.24 -7.48
C THR A 87 33.90 -17.92 -7.52
N GLY A 88 34.45 -17.72 -8.73
CA GLY A 88 35.87 -17.42 -8.90
C GLY A 88 36.30 -16.08 -8.27
N ASP A 89 35.38 -15.12 -8.16
CA ASP A 89 35.61 -13.84 -7.48
C ASP A 89 35.51 -13.93 -5.94
N GLY A 90 35.16 -15.10 -5.39
CA GLY A 90 35.04 -15.36 -3.96
C GLY A 90 33.65 -15.05 -3.37
N THR A 91 32.66 -14.70 -4.19
CA THR A 91 31.28 -14.56 -3.74
C THR A 91 30.71 -15.92 -3.34
N ALA A 92 30.05 -15.96 -2.19
CA ALA A 92 29.39 -17.16 -1.70
C ALA A 92 27.93 -17.18 -2.14
N HIS A 93 27.46 -18.36 -2.55
CA HIS A 93 26.08 -18.63 -2.90
C HIS A 93 25.58 -19.81 -2.08
N CYS A 94 24.34 -19.73 -1.60
CA CYS A 94 23.76 -20.73 -0.72
C CYS A 94 22.78 -21.61 -1.46
N LEU A 95 22.80 -22.89 -1.13
CA LEU A 95 21.94 -23.88 -1.77
C LEU A 95 20.47 -23.56 -1.46
N ASP A 96 19.69 -23.42 -2.51
CA ASP A 96 18.25 -23.18 -2.46
C ASP A 96 17.48 -24.40 -2.95
N TYR A 97 17.94 -24.99 -4.05
CA TYR A 97 17.36 -26.20 -4.64
C TYR A 97 18.42 -27.25 -4.89
N ASN A 98 18.08 -28.50 -4.56
CA ASN A 98 18.90 -29.67 -4.84
C ASN A 98 18.03 -30.84 -5.29
N SER A 99 18.25 -31.28 -6.52
CA SER A 99 17.60 -32.45 -7.09
C SER A 99 18.66 -33.38 -7.65
N GLU A 100 18.66 -34.62 -7.19
CA GLU A 100 19.53 -35.66 -7.70
C GLU A 100 18.67 -36.82 -8.21
N ARG A 101 18.84 -37.16 -9.49
CA ARG A 101 18.13 -38.24 -10.17
C ARG A 101 19.11 -39.34 -10.51
N THR A 102 18.90 -40.57 -10.03
CA THR A 102 19.70 -41.74 -10.40
C THR A 102 19.13 -42.44 -11.62
N PHE A 103 20.00 -43.06 -12.41
CA PHE A 103 19.62 -43.87 -13.56
C PHE A 103 20.49 -45.12 -13.70
N GLU A 104 19.98 -46.13 -14.38
CA GLU A 104 20.64 -47.43 -14.53
C GLU A 104 21.40 -47.55 -15.85
N ARG A 105 20.91 -46.87 -16.90
CA ARG A 105 21.49 -46.95 -18.23
C ARG A 105 21.53 -45.59 -18.89
N LEU A 106 22.68 -45.29 -19.49
CA LEU A 106 22.92 -44.12 -20.32
C LEU A 106 23.13 -44.58 -21.77
N GLU A 107 22.42 -43.92 -22.68
CA GLU A 107 22.59 -44.14 -24.11
C GLU A 107 22.75 -42.80 -24.81
N ALA A 108 23.65 -42.73 -25.78
CA ALA A 108 23.99 -41.52 -26.50
C ALA A 108 23.87 -41.72 -28.03
N SER A 109 23.56 -40.60 -28.69
CA SER A 109 23.56 -40.36 -30.13
C SER A 109 24.44 -39.13 -30.39
N GLU A 110 24.50 -38.65 -31.64
CA GLU A 110 25.33 -37.51 -32.05
C GLU A 110 24.97 -36.21 -31.32
N ASP A 111 23.70 -35.82 -31.30
CA ASP A 111 23.18 -34.59 -30.66
C ASP A 111 22.16 -34.88 -29.55
N ARG A 112 22.05 -36.13 -29.11
CA ARG A 112 21.10 -36.57 -28.08
C ARG A 112 21.71 -37.52 -27.08
N PHE A 113 21.15 -37.52 -25.88
CA PHE A 113 21.39 -38.59 -24.92
C PHE A 113 20.10 -38.89 -24.16
N ARG A 114 19.99 -40.08 -23.61
CA ARG A 114 18.86 -40.46 -22.77
C ARG A 114 19.33 -41.33 -21.63
N TYR A 115 18.65 -41.19 -20.50
CA TYR A 115 18.83 -42.10 -19.38
C TYR A 115 17.54 -42.82 -19.06
N SER A 116 17.67 -44.08 -18.63
CA SER A 116 16.54 -44.91 -18.22
C SER A 116 16.70 -45.39 -16.79
N ASN A 117 15.59 -45.36 -16.05
CA ASN A 117 15.46 -45.96 -14.73
C ASN A 117 14.18 -46.80 -14.73
N GLY A 118 14.32 -48.12 -14.89
CA GLY A 118 13.21 -49.01 -15.20
C GLY A 118 12.48 -48.58 -16.48
N ASP A 119 11.18 -48.32 -16.38
CA ASP A 119 10.33 -47.92 -17.50
C ASP A 119 10.36 -46.41 -17.80
N VAL A 120 11.01 -45.61 -16.96
CA VAL A 120 11.08 -44.15 -17.12
C VAL A 120 12.30 -43.80 -17.97
N ILE A 121 12.06 -43.18 -19.12
CA ILE A 121 13.10 -42.69 -20.04
C ILE A 121 13.01 -41.17 -20.13
N ASN A 122 14.11 -40.48 -19.86
CA ASN A 122 14.22 -39.04 -20.08
C ASN A 122 15.17 -38.78 -21.25
N HIS A 123 14.69 -38.03 -22.24
CA HIS A 123 15.42 -37.72 -23.46
C HIS A 123 15.95 -36.30 -23.40
N PHE A 124 17.20 -36.13 -23.83
CA PHE A 124 17.85 -34.83 -23.91
C PHE A 124 18.37 -34.64 -25.32
N ARG A 125 18.22 -33.41 -25.81
CA ARG A 125 18.88 -32.94 -27.02
C ARG A 125 19.83 -31.81 -26.65
N TRP A 126 20.98 -31.77 -27.30
CA TRP A 126 21.96 -30.74 -27.05
C TRP A 126 22.67 -30.30 -28.33
N SER A 127 23.21 -29.08 -28.31
CA SER A 127 24.12 -28.60 -29.34
C SER A 127 25.09 -27.59 -28.75
N ALA A 128 26.32 -27.56 -29.25
CA ALA A 128 27.29 -26.51 -28.92
C ALA A 128 27.21 -25.39 -29.96
N GLU A 129 26.94 -24.17 -29.53
CA GLU A 129 26.84 -22.97 -30.36
C GLU A 129 27.79 -21.90 -29.80
N GLY A 130 28.97 -21.77 -30.40
CA GLY A 130 30.00 -20.84 -29.94
C GLY A 130 30.53 -21.18 -28.54
N GLU A 131 30.29 -20.28 -27.58
CA GLU A 131 30.74 -20.42 -26.18
C GLU A 131 29.67 -21.08 -25.28
N TYR A 132 28.50 -21.41 -25.82
CA TYR A 132 27.37 -21.94 -25.08
C TYR A 132 27.01 -23.35 -25.53
N ILE A 133 26.50 -24.13 -24.58
CA ILE A 133 25.86 -25.41 -24.82
C ILE A 133 24.38 -25.22 -24.57
N VAL A 134 23.56 -25.53 -25.57
CA VAL A 134 22.11 -25.57 -25.42
C VAL A 134 21.74 -27.00 -25.07
N VAL A 135 21.04 -27.21 -23.97
CA VAL A 135 20.53 -28.51 -23.54
C VAL A 135 19.04 -28.39 -23.32
N ALA A 136 18.29 -29.37 -23.79
CA ALA A 136 16.85 -29.41 -23.61
C ALA A 136 16.38 -30.81 -23.18
N GLU A 137 15.61 -30.86 -22.10
CA GLU A 137 14.87 -32.06 -21.70
C GLU A 137 13.59 -32.14 -22.54
N ILE A 138 13.41 -33.28 -23.23
CA ILE A 138 12.24 -33.56 -24.07
C ILE A 138 11.24 -34.35 -23.24
N GLN A 139 10.10 -33.75 -22.93
CA GLN A 139 9.03 -34.37 -22.18
C GLN A 139 8.25 -35.39 -23.03
N GLN A 140 7.48 -36.27 -22.38
CA GLN A 140 6.72 -37.34 -23.05
C GLN A 140 5.66 -36.81 -24.03
N ASP A 141 5.13 -35.62 -23.79
CA ASP A 141 4.18 -34.94 -24.67
C ASP A 141 4.87 -34.21 -25.85
N GLY A 142 6.19 -34.29 -25.93
CA GLY A 142 7.01 -33.60 -26.91
C GLY A 142 7.27 -32.13 -26.57
N TYR A 143 6.90 -31.66 -25.37
CA TYR A 143 7.30 -30.34 -24.91
C TYR A 143 8.82 -30.29 -24.67
N VAL A 144 9.47 -29.24 -25.16
CA VAL A 144 10.92 -29.05 -25.07
C VAL A 144 11.21 -27.71 -24.44
N ASN A 145 11.96 -27.74 -23.34
CA ASN A 145 12.46 -26.54 -22.70
C ASN A 145 13.97 -26.43 -22.94
N CYS A 146 14.38 -25.54 -23.84
CA CYS A 146 15.78 -25.27 -24.10
C CYS A 146 16.36 -24.34 -23.04
N GLU A 147 17.51 -24.73 -22.52
CA GLU A 147 18.27 -23.94 -21.56
C GLU A 147 19.71 -23.80 -22.05
N PHE A 148 20.35 -22.68 -21.72
CA PHE A 148 21.70 -22.35 -22.16
C PHE A 148 22.67 -22.55 -21.02
N TYR A 149 23.84 -23.09 -21.32
CA TYR A 149 24.85 -23.44 -20.34
C TYR A 149 26.26 -23.07 -20.79
N ARG A 150 27.16 -22.87 -19.83
CA ARG A 150 28.60 -22.84 -20.02
C ARG A 150 29.25 -23.94 -19.21
N LEU A 151 30.25 -24.59 -19.79
CA LEU A 151 31.07 -25.55 -19.06
C LEU A 151 31.90 -24.82 -18.01
N ALA A 152 32.03 -25.40 -16.83
CA ALA A 152 32.88 -24.89 -15.76
C ALA A 152 34.32 -24.62 -16.24
N SER A 153 34.87 -25.48 -17.10
CA SER A 153 36.22 -25.30 -17.67
C SER A 153 36.38 -24.08 -18.59
N THR A 154 35.27 -23.53 -19.10
CA THR A 154 35.27 -22.36 -20.00
C THR A 154 35.15 -21.03 -19.27
N LEU A 155 34.86 -21.05 -17.96
CA LEU A 155 34.74 -19.86 -17.15
C LEU A 155 36.13 -19.31 -16.77
N PRO A 156 36.29 -17.98 -16.66
CA PRO A 156 37.53 -17.39 -16.18
C PRO A 156 37.79 -17.79 -14.72
N ALA A 157 39.06 -17.80 -14.30
CA ALA A 157 39.42 -18.19 -12.93
C ALA A 157 38.77 -17.30 -11.86
N ALA A 158 38.49 -16.04 -12.19
CA ALA A 158 37.82 -15.06 -11.32
C ALA A 158 36.38 -14.77 -11.78
N TRP A 159 35.65 -15.81 -12.20
CA TRP A 159 34.29 -15.65 -12.71
C TRP A 159 33.30 -15.20 -11.63
N SER A 160 32.26 -14.51 -12.07
CA SER A 160 31.09 -14.10 -11.27
C SER A 160 29.79 -14.44 -12.00
N THR A 161 28.63 -14.15 -11.41
CA THR A 161 27.33 -14.33 -12.07
C THR A 161 27.15 -13.47 -13.32
N GLU A 162 27.95 -12.41 -13.48
CA GLU A 162 27.98 -11.62 -14.72
C GLU A 162 28.48 -12.47 -15.90
N ASP A 163 29.41 -13.40 -15.68
CA ASP A 163 29.91 -14.32 -16.72
C ASP A 163 28.88 -15.37 -17.15
N LEU A 164 27.80 -15.51 -16.37
CA LEU A 164 26.63 -16.34 -16.63
C LEU A 164 25.44 -15.52 -17.16
N THR A 165 25.67 -14.27 -17.55
CA THR A 165 24.62 -13.40 -18.10
C THR A 165 24.92 -13.04 -19.55
N TYR A 166 23.96 -13.26 -20.44
CA TYR A 166 24.05 -12.85 -21.83
C TYR A 166 22.74 -12.22 -22.31
N PRO A 167 22.70 -10.90 -22.55
CA PRO A 167 21.51 -10.23 -23.04
C PRO A 167 21.00 -10.86 -24.33
N TYR A 168 19.70 -11.13 -24.40
CA TYR A 168 19.05 -11.74 -25.57
C TYR A 168 19.54 -13.15 -25.92
N ILE A 169 19.99 -13.94 -24.95
CA ILE A 169 20.47 -15.32 -25.17
C ILE A 169 19.48 -16.19 -25.98
N TRP A 170 18.17 -15.98 -25.79
CA TRP A 170 17.11 -16.66 -26.53
C TRP A 170 17.16 -16.44 -28.05
N SER A 171 17.75 -15.35 -28.52
CA SER A 171 17.97 -15.11 -29.97
C SER A 171 19.05 -16.02 -30.58
N ALA A 172 19.90 -16.60 -29.75
CA ALA A 172 20.90 -17.61 -30.13
C ALA A 172 20.37 -19.05 -30.00
N SER A 173 19.08 -19.24 -29.73
CA SER A 173 18.48 -20.58 -29.66
C SER A 173 18.60 -21.28 -31.02
N PRO A 174 19.06 -22.54 -31.05
CA PRO A 174 19.00 -23.37 -32.23
C PRO A 174 17.57 -23.47 -32.76
N SER A 175 17.40 -23.57 -34.07
CA SER A 175 16.06 -23.66 -34.69
C SER A 175 15.26 -24.86 -34.19
N TRP A 176 15.92 -25.91 -33.70
CA TRP A 176 15.24 -27.06 -33.14
C TRP A 176 14.61 -26.79 -31.77
N CYS A 177 14.95 -25.71 -31.06
CA CYS A 177 14.31 -25.37 -29.79
C CYS A 177 12.83 -25.04 -29.93
N SER A 178 12.38 -24.54 -31.09
CA SER A 178 10.96 -24.33 -31.37
C SER A 178 10.26 -25.54 -32.01
N ASP A 179 11.05 -26.48 -32.55
CA ASP A 179 10.57 -27.50 -33.50
C ASP A 179 10.83 -28.94 -33.01
N ALA A 180 11.23 -29.12 -31.75
CA ALA A 180 11.66 -30.42 -31.25
C ALA A 180 10.49 -31.38 -31.00
N GLY A 181 10.08 -32.10 -32.05
CA GLY A 181 9.40 -33.37 -31.86
C GLY A 181 10.34 -34.43 -31.27
N LEU A 182 9.77 -35.50 -30.70
CA LEU A 182 10.50 -36.63 -30.09
C LEU A 182 11.53 -37.33 -31.01
N GLY A 183 11.61 -36.99 -32.31
CA GLY A 183 12.66 -37.45 -33.22
C GLY A 183 12.87 -38.95 -33.15
N ASN A 184 11.88 -39.73 -33.62
CA ASN A 184 11.75 -41.14 -33.28
C ASN A 184 12.71 -42.12 -34.01
N ASP A 185 13.69 -41.66 -34.79
CA ASP A 185 14.46 -42.52 -35.69
C ASP A 185 15.99 -42.48 -35.50
N GLU A 186 16.50 -42.08 -34.33
CA GLU A 186 17.93 -42.14 -34.05
C GLU A 186 18.34 -43.41 -33.29
N GLU A 187 19.40 -44.08 -33.76
CA GLU A 187 19.99 -45.24 -33.11
C GLU A 187 20.84 -44.80 -31.90
N PHE A 188 20.29 -44.95 -30.69
CA PHE A 188 21.03 -44.75 -29.45
C PHE A 188 21.98 -45.93 -29.19
N THR A 189 23.20 -45.61 -28.77
CA THR A 189 24.20 -46.61 -28.35
C THR A 189 24.48 -46.49 -26.86
N SER A 190 24.60 -47.63 -26.16
CA SER A 190 24.94 -47.64 -24.74
C SER A 190 26.33 -47.04 -24.53
N THR A 191 26.47 -46.15 -23.56
CA THR A 191 27.75 -45.52 -23.21
C THR A 191 27.95 -45.52 -21.70
N GLU A 192 29.20 -45.59 -21.27
CA GLU A 192 29.61 -45.44 -19.86
C GLU A 192 30.22 -44.06 -19.58
N SER A 193 30.39 -43.23 -20.62
CA SER A 193 30.92 -41.87 -20.47
C SER A 193 29.79 -40.91 -20.15
N ALA A 194 29.92 -40.18 -19.04
CA ALA A 194 29.02 -39.09 -18.70
C ALA A 194 28.97 -38.04 -19.83
N PRO A 195 27.79 -37.47 -20.15
CA PRO A 195 27.69 -36.29 -20.99
C PRO A 195 28.59 -35.17 -20.46
N PHE A 196 29.26 -34.46 -21.37
CA PHE A 196 30.13 -33.32 -21.04
C PHE A 196 31.25 -33.67 -20.06
N ASP A 197 31.76 -34.91 -20.10
CA ASP A 197 32.81 -35.43 -19.23
C ASP A 197 32.51 -35.30 -17.72
N GLY A 198 31.23 -35.13 -17.37
CA GLY A 198 30.75 -34.85 -16.03
C GLY A 198 31.17 -33.49 -15.46
N GLU A 199 31.52 -32.54 -16.32
CA GLU A 199 31.68 -31.16 -15.91
C GLU A 199 30.36 -30.53 -15.48
N ARG A 200 30.44 -29.53 -14.59
CA ARG A 200 29.29 -28.69 -14.26
C ARG A 200 28.97 -27.77 -15.43
N LEU A 201 27.71 -27.77 -15.83
CA LEU A 201 27.12 -26.90 -16.81
C LEU A 201 26.40 -25.77 -16.07
N TYR A 202 27.02 -24.60 -15.98
CA TYR A 202 26.42 -23.42 -15.35
C TYR A 202 25.42 -22.77 -16.29
N ARG A 203 24.17 -22.59 -15.85
CA ARG A 203 23.10 -22.01 -16.65
C ARG A 203 23.37 -20.53 -16.93
N VAL A 204 23.05 -20.10 -18.14
CA VAL A 204 23.18 -18.72 -18.60
C VAL A 204 21.81 -18.07 -18.67
N PHE A 205 21.70 -16.87 -18.12
CA PHE A 205 20.48 -16.09 -18.07
C PHE A 205 20.52 -14.88 -19.01
N ASP A 206 19.35 -14.38 -19.38
CA ASP A 206 19.21 -13.14 -20.14
C ASP A 206 19.46 -11.87 -19.32
N SER A 207 19.40 -12.00 -17.99
CA SER A 207 19.67 -10.97 -17.00
C SER A 207 20.40 -11.55 -15.79
N ASN A 208 21.19 -10.72 -15.11
CA ASN A 208 21.87 -11.11 -13.89
C ASN A 208 20.89 -11.04 -12.72
N TYR A 209 20.43 -12.18 -12.24
CA TYR A 209 19.59 -12.31 -11.04
C TYR A 209 20.40 -12.51 -9.76
N GLY A 210 21.73 -12.68 -9.88
CA GLY A 210 22.60 -13.11 -8.78
C GLY A 210 22.60 -14.62 -8.58
N ASP A 211 21.76 -15.37 -9.29
CA ASP A 211 21.62 -16.80 -9.03
C ASP A 211 22.61 -17.63 -9.85
N VAL A 212 23.04 -18.75 -9.28
CA VAL A 212 23.89 -19.74 -9.94
C VAL A 212 23.14 -21.05 -10.00
N TYR A 213 22.82 -21.48 -11.21
CA TYR A 213 22.24 -22.80 -11.45
C TYR A 213 23.25 -23.65 -12.19
N TYR A 214 23.34 -24.93 -11.85
CA TYR A 214 24.12 -25.85 -12.65
C TYR A 214 23.48 -27.23 -12.80
N LEU A 215 23.74 -27.84 -13.96
CA LEU A 215 23.52 -29.25 -14.21
C LEU A 215 24.85 -30.00 -14.18
N GLU A 216 24.86 -31.19 -13.62
CA GLU A 216 26.03 -32.08 -13.62
C GLU A 216 25.57 -33.50 -13.91
N PHE A 217 26.12 -34.10 -14.96
CA PHE A 217 25.81 -35.47 -15.35
C PHE A 217 26.97 -36.37 -14.94
N THR A 218 26.73 -37.39 -14.15
CA THR A 218 27.72 -38.45 -13.91
C THR A 218 27.36 -39.69 -14.69
N ASN A 219 28.08 -40.79 -14.48
CA ASN A 219 27.76 -42.08 -15.13
C ASN A 219 26.46 -42.70 -14.61
N THR A 220 25.92 -42.24 -13.48
CA THR A 220 24.73 -42.83 -12.84
C THR A 220 23.76 -41.81 -12.25
N THR A 221 24.11 -40.52 -12.23
CA THR A 221 23.30 -39.46 -11.63
C THR A 221 23.21 -38.24 -12.52
N VAL A 222 22.08 -37.53 -12.42
CA VAL A 222 21.92 -36.16 -12.90
C VAL A 222 21.64 -35.30 -11.69
N THR A 223 22.49 -34.29 -11.49
CA THR A 223 22.36 -33.33 -10.41
C THR A 223 21.90 -32.00 -11.00
N ASP A 224 20.85 -31.44 -10.43
CA ASP A 224 20.33 -30.11 -10.73
C ASP A 224 20.31 -29.31 -9.43
N ARG A 225 21.09 -28.22 -9.39
CA ARG A 225 21.19 -27.37 -8.21
C ARG A 225 21.00 -25.90 -8.56
N SER A 226 20.27 -25.21 -7.69
CA SER A 226 20.24 -23.75 -7.65
C SER A 226 20.93 -23.26 -6.38
N TYR A 227 21.72 -22.22 -6.55
CA TYR A 227 22.31 -21.46 -5.48
C TYR A 227 21.91 -20.01 -5.67
N LEU A 228 21.28 -19.43 -4.66
CA LEU A 228 20.97 -18.01 -4.65
C LEU A 228 22.18 -17.26 -4.08
N VAL A 229 22.39 -16.01 -4.50
CA VAL A 229 23.22 -15.09 -3.68
C VAL A 229 22.45 -14.88 -2.39
N ASP A 230 22.80 -15.65 -1.36
CA ASP A 230 22.47 -15.27 -0.01
C ASP A 230 23.45 -14.17 0.41
N ALA A 231 23.17 -12.98 -0.08
CA ALA A 231 23.28 -11.83 0.77
C ALA A 231 21.86 -11.62 1.25
N ASN A 232 21.50 -12.26 2.37
CA ASN A 232 20.58 -11.78 3.38
C ASN A 232 19.97 -10.48 2.90
N ASP A 233 18.66 -10.44 2.61
CA ASP A 233 17.86 -9.36 1.96
C ASP A 233 18.31 -7.93 2.34
N GLY A 234 19.05 -7.80 3.43
CA GLY A 234 20.12 -6.84 3.53
C GLY A 234 19.55 -5.64 4.21
N LEU A 235 19.99 -4.47 3.77
CA LEU A 235 19.28 -3.27 4.16
C LEU A 235 17.81 -3.32 3.70
N MET A 236 17.48 -4.01 2.59
CA MET A 236 16.11 -4.07 2.06
C MET A 236 15.20 -4.96 2.90
N GLY A 237 15.70 -6.09 3.43
CA GLY A 237 14.98 -6.96 4.36
C GLY A 237 14.62 -6.28 5.68
N VAL A 238 15.38 -5.26 6.08
CA VAL A 238 15.07 -4.41 7.24
C VAL A 238 14.19 -3.21 6.86
N LEU A 239 14.49 -2.56 5.72
CA LEU A 239 13.81 -1.33 5.29
C LEU A 239 12.38 -1.56 4.81
N PHE A 240 12.11 -2.61 4.04
CA PHE A 240 10.75 -2.88 3.55
C PHE A 240 9.76 -3.08 4.71
N PRO A 241 10.01 -3.96 5.69
CA PRO A 241 9.11 -4.13 6.84
C PRO A 241 9.02 -2.87 7.72
N LEU A 242 10.07 -2.05 7.80
CA LEU A 242 10.02 -0.73 8.46
C LEU A 242 9.13 0.28 7.73
N ILE A 243 9.17 0.31 6.40
CA ILE A 243 8.28 1.17 5.58
C ILE A 243 6.83 0.73 5.76
N PHE A 244 6.55 -0.58 5.76
CA PHE A 244 5.22 -1.12 6.04
C PHE A 244 4.75 -0.79 7.47
N SER A 245 5.65 -0.83 8.45
CA SER A 245 5.38 -0.37 9.82
C SER A 245 5.06 1.13 9.86
N GLY A 246 5.81 1.94 9.10
CA GLY A 246 5.57 3.37 8.93
C GLY A 246 4.21 3.66 8.31
N ALA A 247 3.81 2.88 7.31
CA ALA A 247 2.48 2.94 6.71
C ALA A 247 1.39 2.54 7.72
N GLY A 248 1.60 1.51 8.54
CA GLY A 248 0.70 1.14 9.64
C GLY A 248 0.51 2.28 10.65
N VAL A 249 1.59 2.95 11.06
CA VAL A 249 1.53 4.15 11.92
C VAL A 249 0.80 5.30 11.24
N PHE A 250 0.99 5.49 9.93
CA PHE A 250 0.29 6.50 9.15
C PHE A 250 -1.22 6.20 9.07
N LEU A 251 -1.60 4.94 8.83
CA LEU A 251 -2.98 4.49 8.84
C LEU A 251 -3.62 4.72 10.21
N LEU A 252 -2.96 4.35 11.31
CA LEU A 252 -3.43 4.66 12.67
C LEU A 252 -3.58 6.18 12.91
N ARG A 253 -2.78 7.02 12.23
CA ARG A 253 -2.92 8.48 12.26
C ARG A 253 -4.09 8.99 11.41
N ALA A 254 -4.34 8.36 10.26
CA ALA A 254 -5.36 8.75 9.30
C ALA A 254 -6.76 8.27 9.71
N VAL A 255 -6.85 7.12 10.39
CA VAL A 255 -8.07 6.44 10.85
C VAL A 255 -8.87 7.24 11.87
N GLY A 256 -8.39 8.39 12.32
CA GLY A 256 -9.31 9.48 12.61
C GLY A 256 -8.90 10.35 13.79
N ASP A 257 -8.98 11.63 13.52
CA ASP A 257 -8.85 12.68 14.51
C ASP A 257 -10.18 12.85 15.25
N PHE A 258 -10.61 11.82 16.01
CA PHE A 258 -11.85 11.81 16.82
C PHE A 258 -11.78 12.68 18.08
N ARG A 259 -10.86 13.63 18.11
CA ARG A 259 -10.63 14.46 19.28
C ARG A 259 -11.38 15.77 19.08
N ASN A 260 -12.30 16.05 19.99
CA ASN A 260 -13.13 17.24 19.96
C ASN A 260 -12.27 18.49 19.76
N PHE A 261 -12.64 19.32 18.79
CA PHE A 261 -12.03 20.64 18.63
C PHE A 261 -12.27 21.46 19.89
N GLN A 262 -11.37 22.41 20.13
CA GLN A 262 -11.48 23.34 21.24
C GLN A 262 -11.21 24.75 20.75
N LEU A 263 -12.21 25.61 20.88
CA LEU A 263 -12.07 27.05 20.70
C LEU A 263 -12.03 27.71 22.08
N THR A 264 -10.91 28.33 22.43
CA THR A 264 -10.72 29.02 23.70
C THR A 264 -10.73 30.52 23.47
N LEU A 265 -11.61 31.22 24.17
CA LEU A 265 -11.72 32.67 24.20
C LEU A 265 -11.08 33.14 25.51
N ASN A 266 -9.90 33.78 25.42
CA ASN A 266 -9.20 34.30 26.59
C ASN A 266 -9.62 35.76 26.83
N ARG A 267 -10.24 36.02 27.98
CA ARG A 267 -10.73 37.37 28.33
C ARG A 267 -9.59 38.36 28.65
N PRO A 268 -8.56 38.02 29.43
CA PRO A 268 -7.51 38.99 29.80
C PRO A 268 -6.67 39.47 28.62
N SER A 269 -6.49 38.61 27.62
CA SER A 269 -5.66 38.89 26.44
C SER A 269 -6.46 39.23 25.20
N ASN A 270 -7.80 39.28 25.27
CA ASN A 270 -8.69 39.48 24.12
C ASN A 270 -8.24 38.66 22.91
N SER A 271 -8.08 37.35 23.11
CA SER A 271 -7.50 36.46 22.09
C SER A 271 -8.33 35.20 21.93
N ILE A 272 -8.38 34.69 20.71
CA ILE A 272 -9.08 33.47 20.34
C ILE A 272 -8.05 32.43 19.94
N GLN A 273 -8.10 31.27 20.59
CA GLN A 273 -7.23 30.15 20.31
C GLN A 273 -8.07 28.99 19.82
N TRP A 274 -7.92 28.66 18.55
CA TRP A 274 -8.46 27.43 18.00
C TRP A 274 -7.37 26.36 18.07
N HIS A 275 -7.70 25.22 18.66
CA HIS A 275 -6.84 24.05 18.66
C HIS A 275 -7.63 22.81 18.26
N LYS A 276 -7.04 22.04 17.36
CA LYS A 276 -7.33 20.61 17.24
C LYS A 276 -6.28 19.92 18.10
N ALA A 277 -6.69 19.13 19.10
CA ALA A 277 -5.79 18.63 20.15
C ALA A 277 -4.73 17.64 19.60
N PHE A 278 -3.69 18.16 18.96
CA PHE A 278 -2.50 17.42 18.57
C PHE A 278 -1.44 17.66 19.64
N ALA A 279 -1.22 16.66 20.50
CA ALA A 279 0.00 16.64 21.29
C ALA A 279 1.18 16.40 20.33
N GLY A 280 2.01 17.42 20.12
CA GLY A 280 3.36 17.25 19.59
C GLY A 280 3.71 17.89 18.25
N THR A 281 2.78 18.53 17.52
CA THR A 281 3.13 19.31 16.31
C THR A 281 2.79 20.79 16.49
N ARG A 282 3.67 21.66 15.99
CA ARG A 282 3.54 23.13 16.07
C ARG A 282 2.47 23.71 15.12
N PHE A 283 1.68 22.83 14.50
CA PHE A 283 0.76 23.14 13.40
C PHE A 283 -0.72 22.90 13.76
N SER A 284 -1.02 22.60 15.02
CA SER A 284 -2.34 22.12 15.45
C SER A 284 -3.29 23.21 15.98
N GLY A 285 -2.97 24.49 15.77
CA GLY A 285 -3.83 25.57 16.20
C GLY A 285 -3.48 26.93 15.64
N TRP A 286 -4.48 27.81 15.68
CA TRP A 286 -4.39 29.20 15.25
C TRP A 286 -4.75 30.10 16.43
N ASN A 287 -3.96 31.15 16.62
CA ASN A 287 -4.23 32.19 17.60
C ASN A 287 -4.57 33.50 16.86
N TRP A 288 -5.64 34.14 17.29
CA TRP A 288 -6.03 35.48 16.88
C TRP A 288 -5.92 36.39 18.09
N GLU A 289 -5.17 37.47 17.94
CA GLU A 289 -5.00 38.53 18.93
C GLU A 289 -5.92 39.70 18.55
N ASP A 290 -6.22 40.58 19.50
CA ASP A 290 -7.11 41.73 19.30
C ASP A 290 -8.55 41.35 18.90
N ALA A 291 -9.08 40.27 19.49
CA ALA A 291 -10.45 39.86 19.35
C ALA A 291 -11.38 40.66 20.28
N ASP A 292 -12.39 41.33 19.72
CA ASP A 292 -13.42 41.98 20.52
C ASP A 292 -14.52 40.98 20.86
N LEU A 293 -14.38 40.36 22.04
CA LEU A 293 -15.32 39.34 22.53
C LEU A 293 -16.74 39.87 22.80
N ASN A 294 -17.01 41.17 22.62
CA ASN A 294 -18.36 41.73 22.71
C ASN A 294 -19.07 41.84 21.35
N THR A 295 -18.37 41.55 20.26
CA THR A 295 -18.88 41.72 18.89
C THR A 295 -19.44 40.43 18.29
N PHE A 296 -19.72 39.43 19.13
CA PHE A 296 -20.31 38.17 18.67
C PHE A 296 -21.63 38.43 17.96
N LYS A 297 -21.71 37.92 16.74
CA LYS A 297 -22.86 38.12 15.87
C LYS A 297 -23.19 36.86 15.07
N VAL A 298 -24.48 36.65 14.88
CA VAL A 298 -25.03 35.59 14.05
C VAL A 298 -25.61 36.19 12.78
N LYS A 299 -25.20 35.67 11.63
CA LYS A 299 -25.70 36.08 10.31
C LYS A 299 -26.20 34.86 9.53
N ARG A 300 -27.40 34.96 8.95
CA ARG A 300 -27.92 33.95 8.02
C ARG A 300 -27.09 34.00 6.72
N THR A 301 -26.57 32.87 6.28
CA THR A 301 -25.78 32.77 5.05
C THR A 301 -25.87 31.36 4.47
N SER A 302 -25.40 31.18 3.23
CA SER A 302 -25.12 29.87 2.66
C SER A 302 -23.61 29.61 2.64
N GLU A 303 -23.19 28.41 3.01
CA GLU A 303 -21.79 27.97 2.89
C GLU A 303 -21.74 26.60 2.21
N GLU A 304 -20.61 26.31 1.59
CA GLU A 304 -20.32 25.00 1.01
C GLU A 304 -19.95 24.03 2.15
N VAL A 305 -20.71 22.95 2.27
CA VAL A 305 -20.55 21.92 3.28
C VAL A 305 -20.05 20.66 2.61
N TRP A 306 -19.00 20.05 3.18
CA TRP A 306 -18.49 18.77 2.70
C TRP A 306 -19.17 17.62 3.44
N TYR A 307 -19.73 16.70 2.68
CA TYR A 307 -20.31 15.46 3.17
C TYR A 307 -19.40 14.30 2.81
N SER A 308 -18.97 13.53 3.81
CA SER A 308 -18.36 12.23 3.57
C SER A 308 -19.43 11.30 2.99
N GLY A 309 -19.17 10.71 1.82
CA GLY A 309 -20.09 9.77 1.18
C GLY A 309 -20.52 8.65 2.13
N HIS A 310 -21.81 8.32 2.12
CA HIS A 310 -22.36 7.13 2.75
C HIS A 310 -22.57 6.09 1.64
N HIS A 311 -21.96 4.92 1.82
CA HIS A 311 -21.86 3.78 0.89
C HIS A 311 -20.78 3.86 -0.20
N ASP A 312 -19.86 2.89 -0.11
CA ASP A 312 -19.02 2.21 -1.10
C ASP A 312 -18.24 3.02 -2.16
N ASP A 313 -18.45 4.33 -2.27
CA ASP A 313 -17.71 5.22 -3.14
C ASP A 313 -16.98 6.29 -2.30
N ASP A 314 -15.65 6.26 -2.32
CA ASP A 314 -14.73 7.17 -1.60
C ASP A 314 -14.84 8.66 -2.02
N SER A 315 -15.89 9.07 -2.72
CA SER A 315 -16.12 10.46 -3.12
C SER A 315 -17.03 11.17 -2.12
N GLY A 316 -16.43 11.96 -1.23
CA GLY A 316 -17.18 13.02 -0.55
C GLY A 316 -17.67 14.06 -1.56
N TYR A 317 -18.84 14.65 -1.32
CA TYR A 317 -19.39 15.70 -2.17
C TYR A 317 -19.55 17.00 -1.39
N TYR A 318 -19.48 18.11 -2.12
CA TYR A 318 -19.78 19.43 -1.57
C TYR A 318 -21.21 19.80 -1.91
N GLU A 319 -21.93 20.35 -0.93
CA GLU A 319 -23.27 20.87 -1.12
C GLU A 319 -23.40 22.24 -0.46
N THR A 320 -23.97 23.21 -1.16
CA THR A 320 -24.26 24.52 -0.58
C THR A 320 -25.48 24.42 0.33
N ARG A 321 -25.29 24.66 1.63
CA ARG A 321 -26.37 24.63 2.62
C ARG A 321 -26.59 26.01 3.22
N TRP A 322 -27.84 26.28 3.56
CA TRP A 322 -28.22 27.46 4.33
C TRP A 322 -28.07 27.20 5.82
N GLY A 323 -27.61 28.22 6.52
CA GLY A 323 -27.33 28.12 7.94
C GLY A 323 -27.05 29.47 8.58
N ASP A 324 -26.77 29.42 9.87
CA ASP A 324 -26.44 30.58 10.68
C ASP A 324 -24.94 30.57 10.98
N ARG A 325 -24.26 31.68 10.68
CA ARG A 325 -22.82 31.83 10.94
C ARG A 325 -22.59 32.68 12.17
N LEU A 326 -21.92 32.12 13.16
CA LEU A 326 -21.40 32.83 14.32
C LEU A 326 -20.01 33.39 14.00
N SER A 327 -19.83 34.67 14.23
CA SER A 327 -18.58 35.39 13.96
C SER A 327 -18.27 36.42 15.04
N VAL A 328 -17.03 36.89 15.05
CA VAL A 328 -16.50 37.89 15.99
C VAL A 328 -15.51 38.78 15.27
N ASP A 329 -15.37 40.04 15.70
CA ASP A 329 -14.36 40.96 15.18
C ASP A 329 -12.99 40.64 15.78
N VAL A 330 -11.99 40.52 14.89
CA VAL A 330 -10.57 40.37 15.23
C VAL A 330 -9.77 41.39 14.44
N GLY A 331 -9.17 42.36 15.14
CA GLY A 331 -8.30 43.37 14.51
C GLY A 331 -9.01 44.22 13.44
N GLY A 332 -10.33 44.40 13.54
CA GLY A 332 -11.15 45.16 12.59
C GLY A 332 -11.69 44.34 11.41
N ALA A 333 -11.56 43.01 11.45
CA ALA A 333 -12.08 42.09 10.45
C ALA A 333 -12.96 41.00 11.08
N GLU A 334 -14.05 40.64 10.39
CA GLU A 334 -14.93 39.56 10.83
C GLU A 334 -14.24 38.19 10.65
N GLN A 335 -14.06 37.45 11.76
CA GLN A 335 -13.65 36.06 11.75
C GLN A 335 -14.87 35.16 11.96
N ALA A 336 -15.18 34.32 10.97
CA ALA A 336 -16.17 33.27 11.11
C ALA A 336 -15.66 32.16 12.02
N LEU A 337 -16.45 31.78 13.02
CA LEU A 337 -16.09 30.76 14.00
C LEU A 337 -16.85 29.45 13.75
N VAL A 338 -18.19 29.53 13.66
CA VAL A 338 -19.08 28.37 13.57
C VAL A 338 -20.14 28.60 12.51
N PHE A 339 -20.44 27.57 11.72
CA PHE A 339 -21.59 27.55 10.82
C PHE A 339 -22.56 26.45 11.24
N PHE A 340 -23.77 26.86 11.63
CA PHE A 340 -24.86 25.99 12.04
C PHE A 340 -25.73 25.67 10.82
N ILE A 341 -25.65 24.45 10.32
CA ILE A 341 -26.37 23.98 9.14
C ILE A 341 -27.84 23.79 9.50
N GLY A 342 -28.76 24.34 8.69
CA GLY A 342 -30.19 24.10 8.84
C GLY A 342 -31.01 25.32 9.29
N PRO A 343 -32.00 25.16 10.17
CA PRO A 343 -32.95 26.23 10.50
C PRO A 343 -32.28 27.41 11.20
N SER A 344 -32.94 28.57 11.17
CA SER A 344 -32.43 29.77 11.83
C SER A 344 -32.48 29.60 13.35
N LEU A 345 -31.35 29.84 14.02
CA LEU A 345 -31.24 29.81 15.48
C LEU A 345 -31.95 31.01 16.09
N ASN A 346 -32.70 30.79 17.17
CA ASN A 346 -33.24 31.91 17.93
C ASN A 346 -32.17 32.41 18.91
N VAL A 347 -31.53 33.55 18.63
CA VAL A 347 -30.42 34.09 19.44
C VAL A 347 -30.78 34.35 20.92
N HIS A 348 -32.07 34.42 21.25
CA HIS A 348 -32.56 34.64 22.63
C HIS A 348 -33.01 33.36 23.34
N GLN A 349 -33.18 32.26 22.62
CA GLN A 349 -33.72 31.00 23.17
C GLN A 349 -32.82 29.79 22.90
N ASP A 350 -31.89 29.89 21.98
CA ASP A 350 -30.93 28.84 21.68
C ASP A 350 -30.01 28.63 22.91
N PRO A 351 -30.02 27.44 23.53
CA PRO A 351 -29.30 27.21 24.78
C PRO A 351 -27.81 27.50 24.68
N PHE A 352 -27.18 27.10 23.57
CA PHE A 352 -25.75 27.33 23.34
C PHE A 352 -25.43 28.83 23.23
N LEU A 353 -26.21 29.60 22.44
CA LEU A 353 -25.97 31.03 22.29
C LEU A 353 -26.23 31.82 23.59
N VAL A 354 -27.23 31.40 24.38
CA VAL A 354 -27.52 31.97 25.70
C VAL A 354 -26.37 31.69 26.67
N ASP A 355 -25.91 30.44 26.74
CA ASP A 355 -24.78 30.04 27.59
C ASP A 355 -23.49 30.76 27.18
N LEU A 356 -23.26 30.94 25.88
CA LEU A 356 -22.13 31.69 25.35
C LEU A 356 -22.19 33.17 25.75
N ALA A 357 -23.34 33.82 25.56
CA ALA A 357 -23.54 35.22 25.94
C ALA A 357 -23.31 35.43 27.45
N GLN A 358 -23.91 34.57 28.27
CA GLN A 358 -23.73 34.59 29.72
C GLN A 358 -22.27 34.34 30.12
N ALA A 359 -21.59 33.40 29.47
CA ALA A 359 -20.18 33.13 29.71
C ALA A 359 -19.28 34.29 29.29
N LEU A 360 -19.64 35.08 28.28
CA LEU A 360 -18.88 36.25 27.86
C LEU A 360 -19.23 37.51 28.65
N GLY A 361 -20.34 37.51 29.40
CA GLY A 361 -20.81 38.68 30.14
C GLY A 361 -21.47 39.73 29.24
N ILE A 362 -22.03 39.30 28.11
CA ILE A 362 -22.78 40.15 27.17
C ILE A 362 -24.28 39.86 27.28
N ASP A 363 -25.12 40.84 26.97
CA ASP A 363 -26.58 40.73 27.12
C ASP A 363 -27.19 39.66 26.20
N ALA A 364 -26.76 39.62 24.94
CA ALA A 364 -27.14 38.61 23.95
C ALA A 364 -26.17 38.65 22.76
N VAL A 365 -26.07 37.53 22.04
CA VAL A 365 -25.42 37.51 20.72
C VAL A 365 -26.31 38.25 19.72
N VAL A 366 -25.73 39.19 18.97
CA VAL A 366 -26.50 40.04 18.04
C VAL A 366 -26.83 39.28 16.77
N ARG A 367 -28.11 39.29 16.35
CA ARG A 367 -28.50 38.83 15.01
C ARG A 367 -28.38 39.97 14.02
N ILE A 368 -27.69 39.74 12.91
CA ILE A 368 -27.68 40.64 11.75
C ILE A 368 -28.59 40.03 10.69
N GLU A 369 -29.72 40.68 10.44
CA GLU A 369 -30.58 40.36 9.30
C GLU A 369 -29.84 40.74 8.01
N SER A 370 -29.78 39.83 7.03
CA SER A 370 -29.20 40.16 5.73
C SER A 370 -30.17 41.08 4.97
N GLU A 371 -29.69 42.23 4.50
CA GLU A 371 -30.41 43.04 3.51
C GLU A 371 -30.63 42.21 2.24
N GLY A 372 -31.80 41.58 2.11
CA GLY A 372 -32.11 40.67 1.01
C GLY A 372 -32.91 39.46 1.47
N GLU A 373 -34.07 39.70 2.07
CA GLU A 373 -35.04 38.67 2.43
C GLU A 373 -35.67 38.09 1.14
N HIS A 374 -34.96 37.18 0.46
CA HIS A 374 -35.63 36.29 -0.48
C HIS A 374 -36.41 35.25 0.32
N LYS A 375 -37.73 35.46 0.38
CA LYS A 375 -38.72 34.49 0.87
C LYS A 375 -38.34 33.08 0.41
N MET A 376 -38.12 32.18 1.37
CA MET A 376 -37.98 30.75 1.12
C MET A 376 -39.13 30.26 0.21
N PRO A 377 -38.87 29.41 -0.80
CA PRO A 377 -39.91 28.55 -1.31
C PRO A 377 -40.36 27.62 -0.17
N PRO A 378 -41.67 27.35 -0.02
CA PRO A 378 -42.14 26.46 1.03
C PRO A 378 -41.48 25.08 0.87
N VAL A 379 -41.02 24.53 1.99
CA VAL A 379 -40.62 23.13 2.11
C VAL A 379 -41.82 22.29 1.67
N VAL A 380 -41.69 21.61 0.54
CA VAL A 380 -42.61 20.54 0.16
C VAL A 380 -42.31 19.39 1.11
N SER A 381 -43.21 19.12 2.04
CA SER A 381 -43.18 17.92 2.87
C SER A 381 -43.18 16.69 1.97
N GLU A 382 -42.18 15.83 2.12
CA GLU A 382 -42.16 14.46 1.60
C GLU A 382 -43.22 13.63 2.34
N ASP A 383 -44.49 13.81 1.98
CA ASP A 383 -45.60 12.99 2.46
C ASP A 383 -46.66 12.90 1.34
N GLU A 384 -46.25 12.49 0.13
CA GLU A 384 -47.16 11.94 -0.90
C GLU A 384 -46.38 11.42 -2.11
N LYS A 385 -45.66 10.30 -1.95
CA LYS A 385 -45.31 9.43 -3.10
C LYS A 385 -45.21 7.97 -2.68
N SER A 386 -46.30 7.49 -2.09
CA SER A 386 -46.58 6.06 -1.98
C SER A 386 -48.05 5.84 -2.29
N LYS A 387 -48.35 5.58 -3.57
CA LYS A 387 -49.43 4.70 -4.06
C LYS A 387 -49.64 4.82 -5.57
N GLY A 388 -49.59 3.67 -6.24
CA GLY A 388 -50.02 3.45 -7.62
C GLY A 388 -48.87 3.66 -8.62
N ASP A 389 -48.47 2.72 -9.47
CA ASP A 389 -49.19 1.56 -9.96
C ASP A 389 -48.22 0.45 -10.34
N ASP A 390 -48.63 -0.76 -9.98
CA ASP A 390 -48.08 -2.03 -10.42
C ASP A 390 -48.66 -2.31 -11.82
N THR A 391 -47.85 -2.23 -12.87
CA THR A 391 -48.18 -2.84 -14.16
C THR A 391 -46.97 -3.51 -14.77
N THR A 392 -46.98 -4.83 -14.65
CA THR A 392 -46.36 -5.82 -15.54
C THR A 392 -46.28 -5.37 -17.00
N HIS A 393 -45.11 -5.55 -17.64
CA HIS A 393 -44.96 -6.24 -18.93
C HIS A 393 -43.48 -6.51 -19.29
N SER A 394 -43.08 -7.77 -19.13
CA SER A 394 -42.42 -8.64 -20.14
C SER A 394 -41.45 -8.08 -21.20
N PHE A 395 -40.25 -8.68 -21.22
CA PHE A 395 -39.55 -9.35 -22.34
C PHE A 395 -38.89 -8.55 -23.52
N TRP A 396 -37.57 -8.80 -23.65
CA TRP A 396 -36.71 -9.06 -24.86
C TRP A 396 -36.34 -7.94 -25.87
N SER A 397 -35.01 -7.73 -25.98
CA SER A 397 -34.15 -8.10 -27.13
C SER A 397 -33.97 -7.18 -28.36
N ILE A 398 -32.69 -6.85 -28.58
CA ILE A 398 -31.88 -6.90 -29.84
C ILE A 398 -32.07 -5.85 -30.96
N ASP A 399 -30.90 -5.38 -31.41
CA ASP A 399 -30.45 -4.78 -32.68
C ASP A 399 -30.89 -3.38 -33.16
N GLY A 400 -29.87 -2.57 -33.47
CA GLY A 400 -29.65 -2.17 -34.87
C GLY A 400 -29.61 -0.67 -35.19
N ALA A 401 -28.42 -0.22 -35.64
CA ALA A 401 -28.13 0.87 -36.60
C ALA A 401 -28.55 2.32 -36.26
N GLU A 402 -27.57 3.22 -36.12
CA GLU A 402 -26.79 3.87 -37.21
C GLU A 402 -25.38 4.22 -36.72
#